data_AF-A0A8C2S774-F1
#
_entry.id   AF-A0A8C2S774-F1
#
_cell.length_a   1.000
_cell.length_b   1.000
_cell.length_c   1.000
_cell.angle_alpha   90.00
_cell.angle_beta   90.00
_cell.angle_gamma   90.00
#
_symmetry.space_group_name_H-M   'P 1'
#
loop_
_entity.id
_entity.type
_entity.pdbx_description
1 polymer ?
#
loop_
_entity_poly.entity_id
_entity_poly.type
_entity_poly.pdbx_seq_one_letter_code
_entity_poly.pdbx_strand_id
1 'polypeptide(L)' 'MRLSKTKKHVSQAYGGSMCAKRVRDRIKHTFLTEEQIVVEVLKAQAQSQKAK' A
#
# COMPACT_ATOMS: atom_id res chain seq x y z
N MET A 1 0.60 -30.37 18.16
CA MET A 1 -0.88 -30.24 18.23
C MET A 1 -1.40 -29.67 16.91
N ARG A 2 -2.40 -30.31 16.25
CA ARG A 2 -3.02 -29.78 15.02
C ARG A 2 -4.20 -28.87 15.40
N LEU A 3 -4.10 -27.59 15.08
CA LEU A 3 -5.19 -26.60 15.21
C LEU A 3 -5.81 -26.31 13.84
N SER A 4 -7.12 -26.07 13.81
CA SER A 4 -7.86 -25.66 12.62
C SER A 4 -7.40 -24.28 12.11
N LYS A 5 -7.63 -24.00 10.82
CA LYS A 5 -7.15 -22.76 10.17
C LYS A 5 -7.74 -21.50 10.78
N THR A 6 -9.02 -21.52 11.15
CA THR A 6 -9.72 -20.38 11.78
C THR A 6 -9.14 -20.00 13.13
N LYS A 7 -8.52 -20.94 13.86
CA LYS A 7 -7.86 -20.65 15.14
C LYS A 7 -6.48 -20.01 14.98
N LYS A 8 -5.93 -19.94 13.76
CA LYS A 8 -4.58 -19.44 13.46
C LYS A 8 -4.57 -18.14 12.64
N HIS A 9 -5.70 -17.75 12.07
CA HIS A 9 -5.79 -16.66 11.10
C HIS A 9 -7.02 -15.79 11.37
N VAL A 10 -6.94 -14.51 11.03
CA VAL A 10 -8.03 -13.53 11.15
C VAL A 10 -8.51 -13.15 9.75
N SER A 11 -9.82 -12.99 9.53
CA SER A 11 -10.37 -12.63 8.21
C SER A 11 -10.08 -11.16 7.82
N GLN A 12 -8.82 -10.85 7.55
CA GLN A 12 -8.33 -9.57 7.03
C GLN A 12 -7.05 -9.80 6.20
N ALA A 13 -6.63 -8.78 5.44
CA ALA A 13 -5.33 -8.81 4.76
C ALA A 13 -4.18 -8.99 5.78
N TYR A 14 -3.25 -9.90 5.47
CA TYR A 14 -2.17 -10.28 6.39
C TYR A 14 -2.65 -10.80 7.76
N GLY A 15 -3.86 -11.36 7.82
CA GLY A 15 -4.42 -11.94 9.03
C GLY A 15 -3.50 -12.97 9.68
N GLY A 16 -3.38 -12.94 11.00
CA GLY A 16 -2.49 -13.84 11.75
C GLY A 16 -0.99 -13.59 11.58
N SER A 17 -0.56 -12.80 10.59
CA SER A 17 0.85 -12.42 10.38
C SER A 17 1.14 -10.99 10.83
N MET A 18 0.18 -10.07 10.69
CA MET A 18 0.33 -8.66 11.04
C MET A 18 -0.82 -8.15 11.92
N CYS A 19 -0.52 -7.17 12.77
CA CYS A 19 -1.53 -6.47 13.57
C CYS A 19 -2.34 -5.48 12.72
N ALA A 20 -3.59 -5.21 13.12
CA ALA A 20 -4.49 -4.32 12.39
C ALA A 20 -3.96 -2.89 12.22
N LYS A 21 -3.14 -2.39 13.16
CA LYS A 21 -2.50 -1.08 13.03
C LYS A 21 -1.53 -1.05 11.84
N ARG A 22 -0.65 -2.05 11.74
CA ARG A 22 0.36 -2.11 10.67
C ARG A 22 -0.25 -2.30 9.29
N VAL A 23 -1.35 -3.04 9.19
CA VAL A 23 -2.09 -3.20 7.93
C VAL A 23 -2.65 -1.84 7.47
N ARG A 24 -3.28 -1.08 8.38
CA ARG A 24 -3.81 0.26 8.07
C ARG A 24 -2.71 1.23 7.67
N ASP A 25 -1.59 1.25 8.40
CA ASP A 25 -0.47 2.15 8.11
C ASP A 25 0.16 1.83 6.75
N ARG A 26 0.32 0.54 6.41
CA ARG A 26 0.79 0.12 5.07
C ARG A 26 -0.15 0.58 3.96
N ILE A 27 -1.47 0.40 4.13
CA ILE A 27 -2.46 0.82 3.13
C ILE A 27 -2.38 2.34 2.88
N LYS A 28 -2.32 3.13 3.96
CA LYS A 28 -2.18 4.59 3.85
C LYS A 28 -0.88 4.99 3.19
N HIS A 29 0.23 4.37 3.60
CA HIS A 29 1.54 4.67 3.04
C HIS A 29 1.60 4.36 1.55
N THR A 30 1.18 3.16 1.14
CA THR A 30 1.18 2.78 -0.28
C THR A 30 0.30 3.74 -1.08
N PHE A 31 -0.92 4.04 -0.59
CA PHE A 31 -1.80 4.99 -1.27
C PHE A 31 -1.14 6.36 -1.49
N LEU A 32 -0.59 6.97 -0.43
CA LEU A 32 0.03 8.30 -0.54
C LEU A 32 1.28 8.31 -1.41
N THR A 33 2.06 7.23 -1.43
CA THR A 33 3.24 7.11 -2.31
C THR A 33 2.82 7.04 -3.78
N GLU A 34 1.79 6.26 -4.11
CA GLU A 34 1.28 6.19 -5.49
C GLU A 34 0.78 7.56 -5.98
N GLU A 35 0.06 8.30 -5.14
CA GLU A 35 -0.40 9.66 -5.46
C GLU A 35 0.78 10.64 -5.71
N GLN A 36 1.88 10.52 -4.95
CA GLN A 36 3.07 11.35 -5.16
C GLN A 36 3.75 11.04 -6.50
N ILE A 37 3.82 9.76 -6.91
CA ILE A 37 4.41 9.35 -8.18
C ILE A 37 3.64 9.99 -9.35
N VAL A 38 2.31 10.06 -9.29
CA VAL A 38 1.49 10.74 -10.32
C VAL A 38 1.89 12.21 -10.46
N VAL A 39 2.08 12.91 -9.35
CA VAL A 39 2.51 14.33 -9.34
C VAL A 39 3.88 14.50 -9.98
N GLU A 40 4.83 13.59 -9.73
CA GLU A 40 6.15 13.62 -10.34
C GLU A 40 6.10 13.41 -11.86
N VAL A 41 5.28 12.46 -12.32
CA VAL A 41 5.07 12.21 -13.75
C VAL A 41 4.49 13.44 -14.46
N LEU A 42 3.51 14.12 -13.85
CA LEU A 42 2.93 15.34 -14.40
C LEU A 42 3.96 16.46 -14.52
N LYS A 43 4.83 16.63 -13.51
CA LYS A 43 5.93 17.61 -13.55
C LYS A 43 6.91 17.30 -14.68
N ALA A 44 7.28 16.02 -14.85
CA ALA A 44 8.18 15.58 -15.91
C ALA A 44 7.59 15.82 -17.31
N GLN A 45 6.31 15.54 -17.51
CA GLN A 45 5.61 15.81 -18.77
C GLN A 45 5.58 17.31 -19.09
N ALA A 46 5.26 18.16 -18.11
CA ALA A 46 5.23 19.61 -18.31
C ALA A 46 6.61 20.18 -18.69
N GLN A 47 7.70 19.65 -18.12
CA GLN A 47 9.06 20.04 -18.50
C GLN A 47 9.41 19.59 -19.92
N SER A 48 9.06 18.35 -20.30
CA SER A 48 9.31 17.84 -21.65
C SER A 48 8.54 18.60 -22.73
N GLN A 49 7.33 19.10 -22.43
CA GLN A 49 6.55 19.93 -23.37
C GLN A 49 7.13 21.32 -23.57
N LYS A 50 7.75 21.93 -22.54
CA LYS A 50 8.42 23.24 -22.66
C LYS A 50 9.73 23.19 -23.44
N ALA A 51 10.36 22.03 -23.50
CA ALA A 51 11.62 21.81 -24.21
C ALA A 51 11.43 21.42 -25.69
N LYS A 52 10.19 21.12 -26.10
CA LYS A 52 9.79 20.98 -27.51
C LYS A 52 9.38 22.33 -28.07
#